data_AF-A0A8T5SSH9-F1
#
_entry.id   AF-A0A8T5SSH9-F1
#
_cell.length_a   1.000
_cell.length_b   1.000
_cell.length_c   1.000
_cell.angle_alpha   90.00
_cell.angle_beta   90.00
_cell.angle_gamma   90.00
#
_symmetry.space_group_name_H-M   'P 1'
#
loop_
_entity.id
_entity.type
_entity.pdbx_description
1 polymer ?
#
loop_
_entity_poly.entity_id
_entity_poly.type
_entity_poly.pdbx_seq_one_letter_code
_entity_poly.pdbx_strand_id
1 'polypeptide(L)'
;MVSLVLLLLQSPFDFQMPENWFNTIGEIFNVLFALAIRGYLIFVLVGMMIYATGLSDGLAKSLVVLGIALYFGGPLIVNLFGQFSGVEIITLESATTAWLRVVGMTDAEIVSLLVWLGDAVAAICLLVGSILYFTPNANDMTRKGKSLMVRALMLAPILAFFHVAAWL
;
A
#
# COMPACT_ATOMS: atom_id res chain seq x y z
N MET A 1 -38.86 22.19 -29.95
CA MET A 1 -38.04 21.28 -29.10
C MET A 1 -36.93 20.53 -29.83
N VAL A 2 -36.84 20.53 -31.17
CA VAL A 2 -35.76 19.83 -31.90
C VAL A 2 -34.47 20.66 -32.01
N SER A 3 -34.54 21.98 -31.85
CA SER A 3 -33.41 22.89 -32.07
C SER A 3 -32.37 22.91 -30.93
N LEU A 4 -32.75 22.64 -29.69
CA LEU A 4 -31.83 22.69 -28.54
C LEU A 4 -30.90 21.47 -28.47
N VAL A 5 -31.37 20.31 -28.93
CA VAL A 5 -30.59 19.05 -28.99
C VAL A 5 -29.58 19.08 -30.14
N LEU A 6 -29.95 19.68 -31.29
CA LEU A 6 -29.02 19.88 -32.41
C LEU A 6 -27.94 20.93 -32.10
N LEU A 7 -28.25 21.95 -31.30
CA LEU A 7 -27.27 22.94 -30.81
C LEU A 7 -26.25 22.32 -29.84
N LEU A 8 -26.66 21.36 -28.99
CA LEU A 8 -25.73 20.61 -28.14
C LEU A 8 -24.84 19.62 -28.92
N LEU A 9 -25.33 19.13 -30.07
CA LEU A 9 -24.56 18.25 -30.97
C LEU A 9 -23.57 19.01 -31.85
N GLN A 10 -23.74 20.33 -31.99
CA GLN A 10 -22.90 21.23 -32.79
C GLN A 10 -21.98 22.10 -31.96
N SER A 11 -21.96 21.97 -30.63
CA SER A 11 -20.83 22.50 -29.88
C SER A 11 -19.63 21.62 -30.23
N PRO A 12 -18.61 22.11 -30.95
CA PRO A 12 -17.32 21.49 -30.78
C PRO A 12 -17.08 21.65 -29.29
N PHE A 13 -17.08 20.56 -28.54
CA PHE A 13 -16.34 20.57 -27.30
C PHE A 13 -14.89 20.74 -27.74
N ASP A 14 -14.49 21.98 -28.06
CA ASP A 14 -13.13 22.47 -27.97
C ASP A 14 -12.81 22.47 -26.48
N PHE A 15 -12.80 21.26 -25.90
CA PHE A 15 -12.05 20.96 -24.73
C PHE A 15 -10.61 21.13 -25.18
N GLN A 16 -10.12 22.36 -25.10
CA GLN A 16 -8.70 22.63 -25.10
C GLN A 16 -8.17 21.91 -23.88
N MET A 17 -7.81 20.64 -24.08
CA MET A 17 -7.10 19.86 -23.08
C MET A 17 -5.89 20.72 -22.70
N PRO A 18 -5.66 20.95 -21.39
CA PRO A 18 -4.50 21.71 -20.95
C PRO A 18 -3.25 21.20 -21.67
N GLU A 19 -2.35 22.08 -22.08
CA GLU A 19 -1.16 21.69 -22.86
C GLU A 19 -0.32 20.60 -22.16
N ASN A 20 -0.46 20.46 -20.84
CA ASN A 20 0.21 19.47 -20.00
C ASN A 20 -0.64 18.23 -19.66
N TRP A 21 -1.84 18.07 -20.21
CA TRP A 21 -2.79 17.02 -19.85
C TRP A 21 -2.21 15.62 -19.98
N PHE A 22 -1.58 15.32 -21.13
CA PHE A 22 -0.94 14.02 -21.38
C PHE A 22 0.26 13.78 -20.45
N ASN A 23 1.03 14.83 -20.13
CA ASN A 23 2.16 14.74 -19.21
C ASN A 23 1.69 14.45 -17.79
N THR A 24 0.64 15.14 -17.32
CA THR A 24 0.07 14.93 -15.98
C THR A 24 -0.56 13.55 -15.84
N ILE A 25 -1.34 13.09 -16.84
CA ILE A 25 -1.90 11.74 -16.84
C ILE A 25 -0.79 10.69 -16.86
N GLY A 26 0.24 10.90 -17.68
CA GLY A 26 1.40 10.01 -17.73
C GLY A 26 2.11 9.92 -16.38
N GLU A 27 2.32 11.04 -15.69
CA GLU A 27 2.92 11.05 -14.36
C GLU A 27 2.04 10.33 -13.34
N ILE A 28 0.71 10.55 -13.35
CA ILE A 28 -0.24 9.84 -12.48
C ILE A 28 -0.18 8.33 -12.72
N PHE A 29 -0.20 7.88 -13.97
CA PHE A 29 -0.12 6.45 -14.25
C PHE A 29 1.24 5.85 -13.91
N ASN A 30 2.34 6.57 -14.11
CA ASN A 30 3.66 6.13 -13.66
C ASN A 30 3.72 5.97 -12.14
N VAL A 31 3.13 6.89 -11.38
CA VAL A 31 3.03 6.80 -9.92
C VAL A 31 2.13 5.63 -9.51
N LEU A 32 0.98 5.44 -10.16
CA LEU A 32 0.08 4.31 -9.88
C LEU A 32 0.74 2.97 -10.21
N PHE A 33 1.50 2.90 -11.29
CA PHE A 33 2.27 1.72 -11.66
C PHE A 33 3.38 1.42 -10.65
N ALA A 34 4.12 2.45 -10.22
CA ALA A 34 5.13 2.32 -9.18
C ALA A 34 4.51 1.88 -7.84
N LEU A 35 3.39 2.49 -7.46
CA LEU A 35 2.64 2.11 -6.26
C LEU A 35 2.09 0.68 -6.38
N ALA A 36 1.72 0.23 -7.58
CA ALA A 36 1.28 -1.14 -7.80
C ALA A 36 2.40 -2.16 -7.57
N ILE A 37 3.59 -1.89 -8.13
CA ILE A 37 4.74 -2.79 -8.06
C ILE A 37 5.46 -2.70 -6.71
N ARG A 38 5.46 -1.55 -6.03
CA ARG A 38 6.27 -1.33 -4.82
C ARG A 38 5.40 -1.16 -3.57
N GLY A 39 4.28 -0.48 -3.73
CA GLY A 39 3.36 -0.17 -2.64
C GLY A 39 2.67 -1.39 -2.04
N TYR A 40 2.54 -2.51 -2.78
CA TYR A 40 1.91 -3.72 -2.28
C TYR A 40 2.54 -4.21 -0.96
N LEU A 41 3.86 -4.11 -0.83
CA LEU A 41 4.61 -4.55 0.34
C LEU A 41 4.28 -3.68 1.56
N ILE A 42 4.04 -2.38 1.34
CA ILE A 42 3.54 -1.45 2.35
C ILE A 42 2.18 -1.93 2.88
N PHE A 43 1.23 -2.22 1.99
CA PHE A 43 -0.10 -2.70 2.37
C PHE A 43 -0.04 -4.02 3.17
N VAL A 44 0.79 -4.97 2.73
CA VAL A 44 0.95 -6.26 3.41
C VAL A 44 1.58 -6.07 4.79
N LEU A 45 2.72 -5.37 4.90
CA LEU A 45 3.39 -5.18 6.18
C LEU A 45 2.55 -4.37 7.18
N VAL A 46 1.92 -3.28 6.73
CA VAL A 46 1.01 -2.50 7.58
C VAL A 46 -0.18 -3.35 8.02
N GLY A 47 -0.76 -4.16 7.13
CA GLY A 47 -1.82 -5.10 7.48
C GLY A 47 -1.39 -6.08 8.58
N MET A 48 -0.17 -6.62 8.49
CA MET A 48 0.37 -7.52 9.51
C MET A 48 0.68 -6.82 10.84
N MET A 49 1.15 -5.57 10.82
CA MET A 49 1.33 -4.75 12.03
C MET A 49 -0.02 -4.49 12.72
N ILE A 50 -1.06 -4.14 11.96
CA ILE A 50 -2.41 -3.92 12.50
C ILE A 50 -2.96 -5.22 13.10
N TYR A 51 -2.74 -6.36 12.44
CA TYR A 51 -3.10 -7.66 13.00
C TYR A 51 -2.41 -7.94 14.33
N ALA A 52 -1.12 -7.59 14.45
CA ALA A 52 -0.31 -7.78 15.66
C ALA A 52 -0.88 -6.99 16.85
N THR A 53 -1.31 -5.75 16.62
CA THR A 53 -1.90 -4.88 17.66
C THR A 53 -3.29 -5.33 18.13
N GLY A 54 -3.99 -6.16 17.35
CA GLY A 54 -5.37 -6.56 17.63
C GLY A 54 -6.41 -5.44 17.44
N LEU A 55 -6.06 -4.34 16.76
CA LEU A 55 -6.96 -3.21 16.47
C LEU A 55 -8.14 -3.62 15.59
N SER A 56 -7.89 -4.32 14.48
CA SER A 56 -8.93 -4.79 13.56
C SER A 56 -8.45 -5.91 12.66
N ASP A 57 -8.98 -7.12 12.88
CA ASP A 57 -8.66 -8.31 12.05
C ASP A 57 -9.22 -8.19 10.64
N GLY A 58 -10.37 -7.54 10.48
CA GLY A 58 -10.99 -7.32 9.17
C GLY A 58 -10.17 -6.37 8.31
N LEU A 59 -9.71 -5.25 8.89
CA LEU A 59 -8.88 -4.28 8.20
C LEU A 59 -7.49 -4.85 7.88
N ALA A 60 -6.88 -5.58 8.81
CA ALA A 60 -5.61 -6.25 8.55
C ALA A 60 -5.69 -7.19 7.34
N LYS A 61 -6.73 -8.04 7.29
CA LYS A 61 -6.94 -8.95 6.16
C LYS A 61 -7.22 -8.21 4.86
N SER A 62 -8.07 -7.17 4.89
CA SER A 62 -8.37 -6.41 3.67
C SER A 62 -7.13 -5.72 3.12
N LEU A 63 -6.26 -5.17 3.98
CA LEU A 63 -4.99 -4.57 3.55
C LEU A 63 -4.07 -5.60 2.90
N VAL A 64 -3.92 -6.79 3.49
CA VAL A 64 -3.09 -7.85 2.90
C VAL A 64 -3.65 -8.31 1.55
N VAL A 65 -4.97 -8.52 1.46
CA VAL A 65 -5.64 -8.91 0.20
C VAL A 65 -5.50 -7.82 -0.85
N LEU A 66 -5.68 -6.55 -0.48
CA LEU A 66 -5.48 -5.42 -1.37
C LEU A 66 -4.05 -5.33 -1.85
N GLY A 67 -3.05 -5.54 -0.99
CA GLY A 67 -1.65 -5.60 -1.39
C GLY A 67 -1.41 -6.69 -2.43
N ILE A 68 -1.88 -7.91 -2.19
CA ILE A 68 -1.74 -9.02 -3.14
C ILE A 68 -2.45 -8.70 -4.47
N ALA A 69 -3.69 -8.20 -4.41
CA ALA A 69 -4.45 -7.83 -5.60
C ALA A 69 -3.78 -6.69 -6.38
N LEU A 70 -3.16 -5.74 -5.67
CA LEU A 70 -2.43 -4.63 -6.26
C LEU A 70 -1.15 -5.10 -6.96
N TYR A 71 -0.42 -6.06 -6.38
CA TYR A 71 0.79 -6.63 -7.00
C TYR A 71 0.48 -7.35 -8.32
N PHE A 72 -0.55 -8.20 -8.34
CA PHE A 72 -0.90 -8.98 -9.54
C PHE A 72 -1.75 -8.19 -10.55
N GLY A 73 -2.75 -7.45 -10.05
CA GLY A 73 -3.72 -6.75 -10.89
C GLY A 73 -3.31 -5.32 -11.24
N GLY A 74 -2.57 -4.64 -10.37
CA GLY A 74 -2.24 -3.23 -10.53
C GLY A 74 -1.48 -2.92 -11.82
N PRO A 75 -0.37 -3.61 -12.15
CA PRO A 75 0.36 -3.34 -13.39
C PRO A 75 -0.48 -3.57 -14.64
N LEU A 76 -1.34 -4.60 -14.64
CA LEU A 76 -2.24 -4.92 -15.75
C LEU A 76 -3.29 -3.83 -15.94
N ILE A 77 -3.94 -3.40 -14.85
CA ILE A 77 -4.96 -2.36 -14.86
C ILE A 77 -4.36 -1.03 -15.34
N VAL A 78 -3.20 -0.64 -14.81
CA VAL A 78 -2.56 0.64 -15.16
C VAL A 78 -2.11 0.64 -16.62
N ASN A 79 -1.55 -0.45 -17.13
CA ASN A 79 -1.18 -0.54 -18.55
C ASN A 79 -2.40 -0.51 -19.49
N LEU A 80 -3.51 -1.15 -19.09
CA LEU A 80 -4.76 -1.13 -19.85
C LEU A 80 -5.33 0.29 -19.93
N PHE A 81 -5.35 1.03 -18.82
CA PHE A 81 -5.75 2.44 -18.82
C PHE A 81 -4.78 3.35 -19.58
N GLY A 82 -3.47 3.09 -19.48
CA GLY A 82 -2.44 3.78 -20.25
C GLY A 82 -2.71 3.69 -21.76
N GLN A 83 -3.00 2.48 -22.26
CA GLN A 83 -3.36 2.25 -23.67
C GLN A 83 -4.61 3.02 -24.10
N PHE A 84 -5.66 3.05 -23.27
CA PHE A 84 -6.88 3.82 -23.58
C PHE A 84 -6.66 5.33 -23.57
N SER A 85 -5.70 5.82 -22.80
CA SER A 85 -5.39 7.24 -22.67
C SER A 85 -4.46 7.81 -23.77
N GLY A 86 -3.89 6.94 -24.62
CA GLY A 86 -2.95 7.35 -25.67
C GLY A 86 -1.57 7.78 -25.14
N VAL A 87 -1.27 7.52 -23.87
CA VAL A 87 0.04 7.76 -23.25
C VAL A 87 0.99 6.63 -23.64
N GLU A 88 2.29 6.94 -23.79
CA GLU A 88 3.33 5.93 -24.04
C GLU A 88 3.32 4.80 -22.99
N ILE A 89 3.84 3.64 -23.40
CA ILE A 89 3.89 2.45 -22.55
C ILE A 89 4.69 2.77 -21.28
N ILE A 90 4.05 2.57 -20.13
CA ILE A 90 4.67 2.80 -18.83
C ILE A 90 5.74 1.73 -18.61
N THR A 91 6.98 2.17 -18.46
CA THR A 91 8.12 1.28 -18.20
C THR A 91 8.45 1.27 -16.72
N LEU A 92 9.20 0.25 -16.29
CA LEU A 92 9.72 0.16 -14.93
C LEU A 92 10.62 1.36 -14.58
N GLU A 93 11.38 1.87 -15.54
CA GLU A 93 12.30 3.00 -15.35
C GLU A 93 11.55 4.33 -15.17
N SER A 94 10.53 4.59 -16.00
CA SER A 94 9.69 5.79 -15.88
C SER A 94 8.87 5.78 -14.58
N ALA A 95 8.40 4.61 -14.14
CA ALA A 95 7.73 4.46 -12.86
C ALA A 95 8.68 4.68 -11.67
N THR A 96 9.92 4.19 -11.76
CA THR A 96 10.95 4.36 -10.72
C THR A 96 11.29 5.84 -10.51
N THR A 97 11.49 6.57 -11.61
CA THR A 97 11.83 8.00 -11.56
C THR A 97 10.67 8.83 -11.02
N ALA A 98 9.43 8.52 -11.41
CA ALA A 98 8.24 9.14 -10.84
C ALA A 98 8.09 8.86 -9.34
N TRP A 99 8.34 7.63 -8.90
CA TRP A 99 8.33 7.25 -7.48
C TRP A 99 9.35 8.04 -6.67
N LEU A 100 10.60 8.11 -7.13
CA LEU A 100 11.66 8.87 -6.46
C LEU A 100 11.34 10.36 -6.41
N ARG A 101 10.70 10.92 -7.44
CA ARG A 101 10.29 12.32 -7.44
C ARG A 101 9.20 12.62 -6.39
N VAL A 102 8.24 11.71 -6.22
CA VAL A 102 7.08 11.92 -5.33
C VAL A 102 7.38 11.53 -3.89
N VAL A 103 7.96 10.34 -3.68
CA VAL A 103 8.18 9.75 -2.36
C VAL A 103 9.58 10.09 -1.83
N GLY A 104 10.56 10.32 -2.71
CA GLY A 104 11.91 10.69 -2.30
C GLY A 104 12.70 9.56 -1.64
N MET A 105 12.19 8.32 -1.66
CA MET A 105 12.81 7.16 -1.01
C MET A 105 12.94 6.00 -1.98
N THR A 106 14.04 5.28 -1.86
CA THR A 106 14.29 4.00 -2.53
C THR A 106 13.48 2.88 -1.87
N ASP A 107 13.34 1.76 -2.60
CA ASP A 107 12.57 0.62 -2.10
C ASP A 107 13.17 0.03 -0.82
N ALA A 108 14.51 -0.01 -0.73
CA ALA A 108 15.23 -0.47 0.45
C ALA A 108 15.00 0.43 1.68
N GLU A 109 14.96 1.75 1.50
CA GLU A 109 14.67 2.70 2.59
C GLU A 109 13.23 2.53 3.11
N ILE A 110 12.27 2.32 2.22
CA ILE A 110 10.87 2.11 2.61
C ILE A 110 10.71 0.79 3.36
N VAL A 111 11.31 -0.29 2.85
CA VAL A 111 11.27 -1.60 3.51
C VAL A 111 11.95 -1.54 4.87
N SER A 112 13.15 -0.96 4.97
CA SER A 112 13.86 -0.83 6.25
C SER A 112 13.10 0.01 7.27
N LEU A 113 12.46 1.11 6.85
CA LEU A 113 11.61 1.93 7.72
C LEU A 113 10.38 1.16 8.20
N LEU A 114 9.72 0.40 7.32
CA LEU A 114 8.57 -0.44 7.69
C LEU A 114 8.96 -1.56 8.63
N VAL A 115 10.10 -2.21 8.40
CA VAL A 115 10.60 -3.28 9.27
C VAL A 115 10.93 -2.72 10.65
N TRP A 116 11.60 -1.57 10.72
CA TRP A 116 11.90 -0.90 11.98
C TRP A 116 10.62 -0.51 12.75
N LEU A 117 9.60 0.02 12.07
CA LEU A 117 8.29 0.27 12.67
C LEU A 117 7.62 -1.04 13.14
N GLY A 118 7.71 -2.09 12.34
CA GLY A 118 7.20 -3.41 12.67
C GLY A 118 7.84 -3.98 13.94
N ASP A 119 9.16 -3.83 14.09
CA ASP A 119 9.90 -4.25 15.29
C ASP A 119 9.44 -3.47 16.52
N ALA A 120 9.27 -2.16 16.39
CA ALA A 120 8.74 -1.33 17.48
C ALA A 120 7.33 -1.78 17.89
N VAL A 121 6.44 -2.02 16.93
CA VAL A 121 5.08 -2.52 17.19
C VAL A 121 5.12 -3.89 17.86
N ALA A 122 5.94 -4.82 17.36
CA ALA A 122 6.09 -6.15 17.93
C ALA A 122 6.61 -6.09 19.38
N ALA A 123 7.63 -5.28 19.64
CA ALA A 123 8.20 -5.08 20.97
C ALA A 123 7.19 -4.49 21.95
N ILE A 124 6.46 -3.44 21.55
CA ILE A 124 5.39 -2.85 22.37
C ILE A 124 4.31 -3.89 22.68
N CYS A 125 3.88 -4.65 21.67
CA CYS A 125 2.86 -5.67 21.84
C CYS A 125 3.32 -6.79 22.79
N LEU A 126 4.57 -7.25 22.67
CA LEU A 126 5.12 -8.25 23.59
C LEU A 126 5.21 -7.73 25.02
N LEU A 127 5.64 -6.48 25.21
CA LEU A 127 5.77 -5.86 26.53
C LEU A 127 4.39 -5.66 27.19
N VAL A 128 3.45 -5.03 26.48
CA VAL A 128 2.07 -4.82 26.95
C VAL A 128 1.39 -6.16 27.19
N GLY A 129 1.55 -7.11 26.27
CA GLY A 129 1.00 -8.45 26.38
C GLY A 129 1.54 -9.21 27.60
N SER A 130 2.84 -9.07 27.89
CA SER A 130 3.47 -9.67 29.07
C SER A 130 2.95 -9.05 30.37
N ILE A 131 2.85 -7.72 30.44
CA ILE A 131 2.28 -7.02 31.61
C ILE A 131 0.85 -7.51 31.87
N LEU A 132 0.01 -7.54 30.84
CA LEU A 132 -1.37 -8.03 30.95
C LEU A 132 -1.45 -9.51 31.36
N TYR A 133 -0.53 -10.34 30.86
CA TYR A 133 -0.46 -11.76 31.19
C TYR A 133 -0.13 -12.00 32.67
N PHE A 134 0.85 -11.27 33.20
CA PHE A 134 1.31 -11.40 34.58
C PHE A 134 0.51 -10.58 35.60
N THR A 135 -0.49 -9.79 35.17
CA THR A 135 -1.35 -9.03 36.07
C THR A 135 -2.40 -9.96 36.69
N PRO A 136 -2.37 -10.21 38.02
CA PRO A 136 -3.09 -11.33 38.66
C PRO A 136 -4.59 -11.11 38.88
N ASN A 137 -5.20 -10.04 38.36
CA ASN A 137 -6.51 -9.59 38.82
C ASN A 137 -7.72 -9.95 37.92
N ALA A 138 -7.53 -10.55 36.75
CA ALA A 138 -8.65 -11.06 35.94
C ALA A 138 -8.20 -12.08 34.87
N ASN A 139 -8.87 -13.22 34.78
CA ASN A 139 -8.66 -14.22 33.70
C ASN A 139 -8.77 -13.60 32.29
N ASP A 140 -9.57 -12.54 32.14
CA ASP A 140 -9.73 -11.80 30.89
C ASP A 140 -8.46 -11.04 30.48
N MET A 141 -7.70 -10.51 31.44
CA MET A 141 -6.44 -9.82 31.18
C MET A 141 -5.37 -10.82 30.73
N THR A 142 -5.30 -11.97 31.38
CA THR A 142 -4.38 -13.05 31.00
C THR A 142 -4.65 -13.54 29.58
N ARG A 143 -5.93 -13.72 29.20
CA ARG A 143 -6.32 -14.14 27.85
C ARG A 143 -5.97 -13.09 26.79
N LYS A 144 -6.24 -11.81 27.08
CA LYS A 144 -5.88 -10.69 26.17
C LYS A 144 -4.36 -10.57 26.01
N GLY A 145 -3.62 -10.63 27.12
CA GLY A 145 -2.16 -10.60 27.11
C GLY A 145 -1.57 -11.73 26.27
N LYS A 146 -2.02 -12.98 26.50
CA LYS A 146 -1.61 -14.14 25.69
C LYS A 146 -1.91 -13.95 24.21
N SER A 147 -3.10 -13.47 23.84
CA SER A 147 -3.44 -13.24 22.43
C SER A 147 -2.52 -12.21 21.79
N LEU A 148 -2.20 -11.13 22.51
CA LEU A 148 -1.42 -10.02 21.99
C LEU A 148 0.05 -10.44 21.80
N MET A 149 0.59 -11.21 22.75
CA MET A 149 1.92 -11.83 22.63
C MET A 149 2.01 -12.79 21.44
N VAL A 150 1.04 -13.68 21.27
CA VAL A 150 1.04 -14.66 20.18
C VAL A 150 0.95 -13.98 18.81
N ARG A 151 0.11 -12.94 18.68
CA ARG A 151 0.00 -12.14 17.45
C ARG A 151 1.29 -11.39 17.12
N ALA A 152 1.95 -10.81 18.12
CA ALA A 152 3.26 -10.18 17.93
C ALA A 152 4.36 -11.19 17.54
N LEU A 153 4.35 -12.39 18.14
CA LEU A 153 5.25 -13.48 17.79
C LEU A 153 5.05 -14.00 16.35
N MET A 154 3.82 -13.94 15.82
CA MET A 154 3.56 -14.26 14.41
C MET A 154 4.15 -13.22 13.44
N LEU A 155 4.28 -11.96 13.87
CA LEU A 155 4.90 -10.90 13.06
C LEU A 155 6.43 -11.04 13.01
N ALA A 156 7.05 -11.51 14.09
CA ALA A 156 8.51 -11.63 14.22
C ALA A 156 9.21 -12.41 13.08
N PRO A 157 8.79 -13.61 12.65
CA PRO A 157 9.45 -14.33 11.55
C PRO A 157 9.31 -13.59 10.20
N ILE A 158 8.24 -12.81 10.02
CA ILE A 158 8.04 -12.00 8.81
C ILE A 158 9.03 -10.84 8.80
N LEU A 159 9.17 -10.14 9.92
CA LEU A 159 10.15 -9.05 10.06
C LEU A 159 11.59 -9.57 9.92
N ALA A 160 11.89 -10.72 10.52
CA ALA A 160 13.18 -11.38 10.38
C ALA A 160 13.49 -11.75 8.92
N PHE A 161 12.50 -12.21 8.16
CA PHE A 161 12.66 -12.44 6.72
C PHE A 161 13.05 -11.15 5.99
N PHE A 162 12.37 -10.03 6.24
CA PHE A 162 12.68 -8.76 5.59
C PHE A 162 14.02 -8.15 6.05
N HIS A 163 14.43 -8.41 7.29
CA HIS A 163 15.79 -8.06 7.76
C HIS A 163 16.89 -8.77 7.00
N VAL A 164 16.63 -9.96 6.45
CA VAL A 164 17.61 -10.70 5.64
C VAL A 164 17.43 -10.38 4.15
N ALA A 165 16.19 -10.40 3.67
CA ALA A 165 15.85 -10.19 2.27
C ALA A 165 16.14 -8.77 1.78
N ALA A 166 16.12 -7.75 2.66
CA ALA A 166 16.49 -6.39 2.27
C ALA A 166 17.97 -6.23 1.87
N TRP A 167 18.83 -7.22 2.18
CA TRP A 167 20.26 -7.22 1.83
C TRP A 167 20.63 -8.17 0.70
N LEU A 168 19.65 -8.92 0.16
CA LEU A 168 19.81 -9.82 -1.00
C LEU A 168 19.35 -9.11 -2.28
#